data_AF-A0A0V0GZ74-F1
#
_entry.id   AF-A0A0V0GZ74-F1
#
_cell.length_a   1.000
_cell.length_b   1.000
_cell.length_c   1.000
_cell.angle_alpha   90.00
_cell.angle_beta   90.00
_cell.angle_gamma   90.00
#
_symmetry.space_group_name_H-M   'P 1'
#
loop_
_entity.id
_entity.type
_entity.pdbx_description
1 polymer ?
#
loop_
_entity_poly.entity_id
_entity_poly.type
_entity_poly.pdbx_seq_one_letter_code
_entity_poly.pdbx_strand_id
1 'polypeptide(L)'
;MRSLVCEGKFLHVRCGNHILNLIVKAGLAKVDAAIGKIREGVKYIKNSEVRLEKFAECLSNLGLPCSKKLRQDVPIRWNSTYQMIESALLYQQAYIHYDLVDPDFRHGLFEVEWKKVEIVATFFRPFYDITTLFSGCKYPTTNLYLPNKWRIEMLLVEHKRSKDPMMTEMATSMLKKFKKY
;
A
#
# COMPACT_ATOMS: atom_id res chain seq x y z
N MET A 1 35.63 33.28 -3.38
CA MET A 1 34.62 32.25 -3.08
C MET A 1 34.01 31.83 -4.41
N ARG A 2 34.27 30.60 -4.89
CA ARG A 2 33.80 30.16 -6.22
C ARG A 2 32.27 29.98 -6.18
N SER A 3 31.56 30.69 -7.05
CA SER A 3 30.12 30.54 -7.26
C SER A 3 29.81 29.11 -7.70
N LEU A 4 28.80 28.48 -7.09
CA LEU A 4 28.31 27.17 -7.50
C LEU A 4 27.74 27.26 -8.92
N VAL A 5 27.95 26.21 -9.72
CA VAL A 5 27.37 26.14 -11.08
C VAL A 5 25.86 26.37 -10.99
N CYS A 6 25.37 27.32 -11.80
CA CYS A 6 23.96 27.74 -11.84
C CYS A 6 23.39 28.12 -10.46
N GLU A 7 24.18 28.81 -9.63
CA GLU A 7 23.76 29.30 -8.30
C GLU A 7 23.30 28.18 -7.35
N GLY A 8 23.74 26.94 -7.61
CA GLY A 8 23.30 25.78 -6.84
C GLY A 8 21.86 25.35 -7.11
N LYS A 9 21.18 25.88 -8.15
CA LYS A 9 19.80 25.50 -8.53
C LYS A 9 19.62 24.00 -8.73
N PHE A 10 20.68 23.29 -9.13
CA PHE A 10 20.67 21.84 -9.34
C PHE A 10 21.09 21.01 -8.12
N LEU A 11 21.47 21.64 -7.01
CA LEU A 11 21.92 20.95 -5.79
C LEU A 11 20.77 20.60 -4.85
N HIS A 12 19.61 21.24 -5.02
CA HIS A 12 18.40 20.93 -4.24
C HIS A 12 17.51 19.94 -5.00
N VAL A 13 17.80 18.64 -4.85
CA VAL A 13 17.04 17.54 -5.47
C VAL A 13 16.04 16.97 -4.48
N ARG A 14 14.77 16.86 -4.90
CA ARG A 14 13.73 16.22 -4.08
C ARG A 14 13.89 14.71 -4.09
N CYS A 15 13.64 14.07 -2.95
CA CYS A 15 13.70 12.61 -2.84
C CYS A 15 12.59 11.93 -3.67
N GLY A 16 12.97 11.01 -4.56
CA GLY A 16 12.03 10.23 -5.39
C GLY A 16 11.01 9.44 -4.57
N ASN A 17 11.45 8.80 -3.47
CA ASN A 17 10.53 8.09 -2.55
C ASN A 17 9.52 9.01 -1.91
N HIS A 18 9.93 10.23 -1.57
CA HIS A 18 9.03 11.20 -0.98
C HIS A 18 7.94 11.61 -1.99
N ILE A 19 8.32 11.87 -3.24
CA ILE A 19 7.36 12.17 -4.32
C ILE A 19 6.41 10.98 -4.54
N LEU A 20 6.95 9.77 -4.61
CA LEU A 20 6.16 8.55 -4.83
C LEU A 20 5.15 8.31 -3.70
N ASN A 21 5.57 8.49 -2.45
CA ASN A 21 4.69 8.44 -1.28
C ASN A 21 3.55 9.46 -1.37
N LEU A 22 3.83 10.69 -1.82
CA LEU A 22 2.79 11.72 -2.00
C LEU A 22 1.79 11.35 -3.09
N ILE A 23 2.25 10.74 -4.19
CA ILE A 23 1.40 10.25 -5.27
C ILE A 23 0.50 9.12 -4.77
N VAL A 24 1.07 8.10 -4.14
CA VAL A 24 0.33 6.94 -3.62
C VAL A 24 -0.71 7.35 -2.58
N LYS A 25 -0.38 8.25 -1.65
CA LYS A 25 -1.36 8.75 -0.67
C LYS A 25 -2.55 9.44 -1.31
N ALA A 26 -2.38 10.10 -2.46
CA ALA A 26 -3.50 10.71 -3.19
C ALA A 26 -4.45 9.66 -3.80
N GLY A 27 -3.95 8.47 -4.10
CA GLY A 27 -4.76 7.33 -4.55
C GLY A 27 -5.42 6.57 -3.40
N LEU A 28 -4.66 6.27 -2.33
CA LEU A 28 -5.18 5.56 -1.15
C LEU A 28 -6.36 6.28 -0.49
N ALA A 29 -6.39 7.61 -0.53
CA ALA A 29 -7.51 8.42 -0.04
C ALA A 29 -8.85 8.10 -0.74
N LYS A 30 -8.85 7.43 -1.90
CA LYS A 30 -10.06 7.02 -2.63
C LYS A 30 -10.60 5.66 -2.21
N VAL A 31 -9.82 4.88 -1.47
CA VAL A 31 -10.15 3.50 -1.04
C VAL A 31 -9.96 3.32 0.47
N ASP A 32 -10.00 4.42 1.21
CA ASP A 32 -9.62 4.47 2.62
C ASP A 32 -10.58 3.67 3.53
N ALA A 33 -11.86 3.54 3.17
CA ALA A 33 -12.84 2.83 4.00
C ALA A 33 -12.48 1.35 4.22
N ALA A 34 -12.25 0.58 3.15
CA ALA A 34 -11.93 -0.85 3.26
C ALA A 34 -10.53 -1.06 3.86
N ILE A 35 -9.56 -0.24 3.48
CA ILE A 35 -8.21 -0.28 4.06
C ILE A 35 -8.24 0.07 5.55
N GLY A 36 -9.09 1.02 5.95
CA GLY A 36 -9.33 1.41 7.33
C GLY A 36 -9.90 0.27 8.17
N LYS A 37 -10.85 -0.51 7.64
CA LYS A 37 -11.35 -1.72 8.30
C LYS A 37 -10.24 -2.74 8.53
N ILE A 38 -9.42 -3.02 7.50
CA ILE A 38 -8.26 -3.92 7.65
C ILE A 38 -7.31 -3.39 8.74
N ARG A 39 -7.02 -2.09 8.73
CA ARG A 39 -6.13 -1.45 9.71
C ARG A 39 -6.62 -1.64 11.14
N GLU A 40 -7.88 -1.34 11.40
CA GLU A 40 -8.45 -1.51 12.74
C GLU A 40 -8.62 -2.98 13.10
N GLY A 41 -8.91 -3.86 12.14
CA GLY A 41 -8.95 -5.30 12.34
C GLY A 41 -7.59 -5.88 12.76
N VAL A 42 -6.52 -5.53 12.04
CA VAL A 42 -5.14 -5.91 12.42
C VAL A 42 -4.80 -5.39 13.81
N LYS A 43 -5.13 -4.12 14.10
CA LYS A 43 -4.86 -3.51 15.39
C LYS A 43 -5.61 -4.23 16.51
N TYR A 44 -6.89 -4.53 16.32
CA TYR A 44 -7.72 -5.25 17.28
C TYR A 44 -7.15 -6.62 17.64
N ILE A 45 -6.78 -7.42 16.62
CA ILE A 45 -6.22 -8.77 16.79
C ILE A 45 -4.90 -8.70 17.55
N LYS A 46 -4.01 -7.77 17.18
CA LYS A 46 -2.68 -7.64 17.79
C LYS A 46 -2.67 -6.96 19.16
N ASN A 47 -3.78 -6.38 19.59
CA ASN A 47 -3.84 -5.64 20.86
C ASN A 47 -3.95 -6.57 22.08
N SER A 48 -4.18 -7.87 21.89
CA SER A 48 -4.28 -8.85 22.98
C SER A 48 -3.70 -10.18 22.54
N GLU A 49 -2.91 -10.81 23.41
CA GLU A 49 -2.34 -12.13 23.15
C GLU A 49 -3.45 -13.17 22.91
N VAL A 50 -4.53 -13.11 23.70
CA VAL A 50 -5.69 -14.01 23.56
C VAL A 50 -6.36 -13.87 22.19
N ARG A 51 -6.44 -12.65 21.65
CA ARG A 51 -7.00 -12.41 20.30
C ARG A 51 -6.06 -12.91 19.21
N LEU A 52 -4.75 -12.73 19.42
CA LEU A 52 -3.73 -13.22 18.51
C LEU A 52 -3.70 -14.75 18.45
N GLU A 53 -3.82 -15.42 19.61
CA GLU A 53 -3.96 -16.88 19.73
C GLU A 53 -5.21 -17.38 19.01
N LYS A 54 -6.37 -16.78 19.24
CA LYS A 54 -7.61 -17.11 18.50
C LYS A 54 -7.46 -16.96 16.99
N PHE A 55 -6.75 -15.94 16.52
CA PHE A 55 -6.46 -15.78 15.09
C PHE A 55 -5.51 -16.86 14.58
N ALA A 56 -4.50 -17.25 15.37
CA ALA A 56 -3.61 -18.35 15.04
C ALA A 56 -4.31 -19.72 14.99
N GLU A 57 -5.32 -19.95 15.85
CA GLU A 57 -6.21 -21.10 15.77
C GLU A 57 -7.00 -21.10 14.45
N CYS A 58 -7.55 -19.94 14.05
CA CYS A 58 -8.24 -19.80 12.76
C CYS A 58 -7.31 -20.16 11.58
N LEU A 59 -6.05 -19.71 11.61
CA LEU A 59 -5.06 -20.08 10.60
C LEU A 59 -4.79 -21.59 10.59
N SER A 60 -4.63 -22.20 11.76
CA SER A 60 -4.34 -23.62 11.91
C SER A 60 -5.50 -24.49 11.39
N ASN A 61 -6.74 -24.13 11.72
CA ASN A 61 -7.95 -24.84 11.27
C ASN A 61 -8.12 -24.80 9.75
N LEU A 62 -7.64 -23.74 9.11
CA LEU A 62 -7.68 -23.57 7.64
C LEU A 62 -6.43 -24.14 6.94
N GLY A 63 -5.48 -24.71 7.68
CA GLY A 63 -4.20 -25.19 7.13
C GLY A 63 -3.32 -24.07 6.54
N LEU A 64 -3.56 -22.82 6.95
CA LEU A 64 -2.82 -21.65 6.46
C LEU A 64 -1.49 -21.50 7.22
N PRO A 65 -0.41 -21.10 6.53
CA PRO A 65 0.89 -20.96 7.17
C PRO A 65 0.87 -19.81 8.19
N CYS A 66 1.17 -20.11 9.46
CA CYS A 66 1.37 -19.11 10.50
C CYS A 66 2.73 -18.38 10.40
N SER A 67 3.57 -18.78 9.43
CA SER A 67 4.94 -18.27 9.25
C SER A 67 5.01 -16.81 8.76
N LYS A 68 3.98 -16.30 8.10
CA LYS A 68 3.91 -14.88 7.72
C LYS A 68 3.19 -14.09 8.83
N LYS A 69 3.88 -13.13 9.44
CA LYS A 69 3.29 -12.33 10.53
C LYS A 69 2.24 -11.37 9.99
N LEU A 70 1.13 -11.21 10.72
CA LEU A 70 0.15 -10.15 10.49
C LEU A 70 0.84 -8.77 10.56
N ARG A 71 0.85 -8.06 9.44
CA ARG A 71 1.57 -6.78 9.27
C ARG A 71 0.72 -5.62 9.74
N GLN A 72 1.23 -4.85 10.70
CA GLN A 72 0.57 -3.64 11.20
C GLN A 72 0.97 -2.43 10.36
N ASP A 73 -0.01 -1.59 10.03
CA ASP A 73 0.24 -0.36 9.29
C ASP A 73 0.90 0.71 10.16
N VAL A 74 1.81 1.47 9.54
CA VAL A 74 2.43 2.69 10.03
C VAL A 74 2.06 3.81 9.03
N PRO A 75 0.95 4.54 9.25
CA PRO A 75 0.33 5.40 8.22
C PRO A 75 1.22 6.49 7.60
N ILE A 76 2.32 6.83 8.26
CA ILE A 76 3.31 7.78 7.74
C ILE A 76 4.04 7.20 6.52
N ARG A 77 4.27 5.88 6.48
CA ARG A 77 5.03 5.15 5.45
C ARG A 77 4.09 4.26 4.63
N TRP A 78 3.77 4.66 3.41
CA TRP A 78 2.81 3.91 2.59
C TRP A 78 3.22 2.44 2.34
N ASN A 79 4.53 2.11 2.34
CA ASN A 79 5.01 0.73 2.21
C ASN A 79 4.44 -0.20 3.30
N SER A 80 4.29 0.26 4.55
CA SER A 80 3.68 -0.57 5.60
C SER A 80 2.20 -0.79 5.34
N THR A 81 1.51 0.21 4.76
CA THR A 81 0.11 0.09 4.36
C THR A 81 -0.03 -0.98 3.29
N TYR A 82 0.85 -0.99 2.29
CA TYR A 82 0.87 -2.01 1.24
C TYR A 82 1.14 -3.41 1.81
N GLN A 83 2.15 -3.56 2.68
CA GLN A 83 2.46 -4.83 3.33
C GLN A 83 1.32 -5.33 4.23
N MET A 84 0.59 -4.43 4.88
CA MET A 84 -0.64 -4.78 5.62
C MET A 84 -1.70 -5.34 4.68
N ILE A 85 -1.95 -4.68 3.55
CA ILE A 85 -2.93 -5.13 2.55
C ILE A 85 -2.57 -6.51 2.01
N GLU A 86 -1.31 -6.73 1.61
CA GLU A 86 -0.85 -8.05 1.14
C GLU A 86 -1.00 -9.13 2.22
N SER A 87 -0.67 -8.80 3.47
CA SER A 87 -0.84 -9.71 4.60
C SER A 87 -2.31 -10.04 4.87
N ALA A 88 -3.21 -9.06 4.73
CA ALA A 88 -4.64 -9.25 4.93
C ALA A 88 -5.27 -10.11 3.83
N LEU A 89 -4.88 -9.88 2.56
CA LEU A 89 -5.31 -10.70 1.43
C LEU A 89 -4.82 -12.15 1.55
N LEU A 90 -3.57 -12.35 1.97
CA LEU A 90 -3.04 -13.69 2.24
C LEU A 90 -3.88 -14.45 3.28
N TYR A 91 -4.39 -13.73 4.28
CA TYR A 91 -5.15 -14.29 5.39
C TYR A 91 -6.66 -14.00 5.31
N GLN A 92 -7.17 -13.73 4.12
CA GLN A 92 -8.57 -13.35 3.91
C GLN A 92 -9.55 -14.37 4.53
N GLN A 93 -9.32 -15.67 4.30
CA GLN A 93 -10.19 -16.71 4.85
C GLN A 93 -10.15 -16.76 6.38
N ALA A 94 -8.96 -16.57 6.97
CA ALA A 94 -8.82 -16.50 8.42
C ALA A 94 -9.50 -15.26 9.01
N TYR A 95 -9.47 -14.11 8.31
CA TYR A 95 -10.22 -12.93 8.69
C TYR A 95 -11.73 -13.17 8.69
N ILE A 96 -12.26 -13.80 7.63
CA ILE A 96 -13.68 -14.14 7.52
C ILE A 96 -14.09 -15.10 8.65
N HIS A 97 -13.27 -16.11 8.92
CA HIS A 97 -13.54 -17.05 10.01
C HIS A 97 -13.46 -16.37 11.39
N TYR A 98 -12.49 -15.48 11.59
CA TYR A 98 -12.32 -14.74 12.84
C TYR A 98 -13.53 -13.85 13.14
N ASP A 99 -14.09 -13.18 12.12
CA ASP A 99 -15.32 -12.35 12.23
C ASP A 99 -16.55 -13.17 12.65
N LEU A 100 -16.57 -14.48 12.35
CA LEU A 100 -17.64 -15.39 12.79
C LEU A 100 -17.44 -15.91 14.22
N VAL A 101 -16.19 -16.07 14.66
CA VAL A 101 -15.85 -16.71 15.94
C VAL A 101 -15.68 -15.72 17.09
N ASP A 102 -15.27 -14.48 16.82
CA ASP A 102 -15.13 -13.43 17.83
C ASP A 102 -16.27 -12.40 17.72
N PRO A 103 -17.31 -12.47 18.57
CA PRO A 103 -18.46 -11.56 18.51
C PRO A 103 -18.11 -10.08 18.74
N ASP A 104 -16.96 -9.80 19.36
CA ASP A 104 -16.48 -8.44 19.62
C ASP A 104 -15.73 -7.84 18.42
N PHE A 105 -15.40 -8.66 17.41
CA PHE A 105 -14.75 -8.18 16.19
C PHE A 105 -15.75 -7.44 15.29
N ARG A 106 -15.51 -6.14 15.08
CA ARG A 106 -16.41 -5.25 14.30
C ARG A 106 -15.77 -4.72 13.02
N HIS A 107 -14.72 -5.39 12.55
CA HIS A 107 -13.90 -4.95 11.44
C HIS A 107 -13.91 -5.92 10.26
N GLY A 108 -14.92 -6.79 10.19
CA GLY A 108 -15.19 -7.63 9.03
C GLY A 108 -15.37 -6.84 7.74
N LEU A 109 -14.92 -7.45 6.63
CA LEU A 109 -15.08 -6.94 5.28
C LEU A 109 -16.07 -7.81 4.52
N PHE A 110 -16.96 -7.19 3.76
CA PHE A 110 -17.82 -7.91 2.83
C PHE A 110 -17.04 -8.43 1.62
N GLU A 111 -17.57 -9.43 0.91
CA GLU A 111 -16.94 -10.00 -0.29
C GLU A 111 -16.60 -8.93 -1.35
N VAL A 112 -17.52 -7.98 -1.55
CA VAL A 112 -17.31 -6.82 -2.43
C VAL A 112 -16.16 -5.93 -1.98
N GLU A 113 -15.94 -5.77 -0.67
CA GLU A 113 -14.82 -4.99 -0.14
C GLU A 113 -13.49 -5.74 -0.33
N TRP A 114 -13.47 -7.05 -0.11
CA TRP A 114 -12.30 -7.88 -0.39
C TRP A 114 -11.86 -7.80 -1.85
N LYS A 115 -12.80 -7.92 -2.79
CA LYS A 115 -12.52 -7.76 -4.23
C LYS A 115 -11.92 -6.39 -4.56
N LYS A 116 -12.43 -5.32 -3.92
CA LYS A 116 -11.85 -3.97 -4.08
C LYS A 116 -10.42 -3.92 -3.55
N VAL A 117 -10.15 -4.51 -2.38
CA VAL A 117 -8.80 -4.55 -1.78
C VAL A 117 -7.82 -5.30 -2.68
N GLU A 118 -8.24 -6.39 -3.32
CA GLU A 118 -7.43 -7.15 -4.27
C GLU A 118 -7.06 -6.34 -5.52
N ILE A 119 -8.04 -5.65 -6.12
CA ILE A 119 -7.80 -4.74 -7.26
C ILE A 119 -6.81 -3.65 -6.87
N VAL A 120 -6.99 -3.04 -5.70
CA VAL A 120 -6.12 -2.00 -5.14
C VAL A 120 -4.70 -2.52 -4.92
N ALA A 121 -4.55 -3.71 -4.33
CA ALA A 121 -3.25 -4.32 -4.08
C ALA A 121 -2.50 -4.61 -5.39
N THR A 122 -3.22 -5.07 -6.40
CA THR A 122 -2.66 -5.32 -7.74
C THR A 122 -2.18 -4.02 -8.37
N PHE A 123 -2.99 -2.97 -8.31
CA PHE A 123 -2.64 -1.66 -8.87
C PHE A 123 -1.45 -0.99 -8.16
N PHE A 124 -1.37 -1.09 -6.82
CA PHE A 124 -0.26 -0.47 -6.07
C PHE A 124 1.04 -1.28 -6.10
N ARG A 125 1.02 -2.55 -6.52
CA ARG A 125 2.21 -3.41 -6.57
C ARG A 125 3.41 -2.79 -7.29
N PRO A 126 3.28 -2.24 -8.52
CA PRO A 126 4.42 -1.65 -9.22
C PRO A 126 5.01 -0.44 -8.47
N PHE A 127 4.17 0.33 -7.78
CA PHE A 127 4.63 1.48 -6.98
C PHE A 127 5.47 1.00 -5.79
N TYR A 128 5.10 -0.14 -5.19
CA TYR A 128 5.76 -0.68 -4.01
C TYR A 128 7.12 -1.25 -4.40
N ASP A 129 7.17 -1.98 -5.51
CA ASP A 129 8.41 -2.49 -6.11
C ASP A 129 9.38 -1.34 -6.42
N ILE A 130 8.89 -0.26 -7.03
CA ILE A 130 9.71 0.92 -7.35
C ILE A 130 10.19 1.63 -6.08
N THR A 131 9.34 1.79 -5.06
CA THR A 131 9.76 2.42 -3.80
C THR A 131 10.83 1.58 -3.11
N THR A 132 10.69 0.26 -3.14
CA THR A 132 11.67 -0.67 -2.57
C THR A 132 12.99 -0.60 -3.33
N LEU A 133 12.94 -0.54 -4.67
CA LEU A 133 14.10 -0.34 -5.54
C LEU A 133 14.84 0.97 -5.23
N PHE A 134 14.12 2.07 -5.08
CA PHE A 134 14.73 3.36 -4.75
C PHE A 134 15.23 3.45 -3.30
N SER A 135 14.79 2.55 -2.41
CA SER A 135 15.27 2.47 -1.02
C SER A 135 16.59 1.69 -0.88
N GLY A 136 17.12 1.14 -1.99
CA GLY A 136 18.37 0.40 -1.98
C GLY A 136 19.58 1.26 -1.60
N CYS A 137 20.48 0.69 -0.79
CA CYS A 137 21.75 1.33 -0.40
C CYS A 137 22.99 0.63 -0.99
N LYS A 138 22.81 -0.52 -1.67
CA LYS A 138 23.91 -1.36 -2.19
C LYS A 138 24.22 -1.10 -3.67
N TYR A 139 23.55 -0.14 -4.29
CA TYR A 139 23.70 0.21 -5.71
C TYR A 139 23.31 1.67 -5.95
N PRO A 140 23.79 2.31 -7.03
CA PRO A 140 23.33 3.62 -7.44
C PRO A 140 21.83 3.59 -7.79
N THR A 141 21.06 4.52 -7.23
CA THR A 141 19.61 4.62 -7.45
C THR A 141 19.24 5.73 -8.43
N THR A 142 20.10 6.72 -8.64
CA THR A 142 19.83 7.89 -9.48
C THR A 142 19.52 7.53 -10.94
N ASN A 143 20.28 6.60 -11.53
CA ASN A 143 20.06 6.11 -12.90
C ASN A 143 18.75 5.32 -13.06
N LEU A 144 18.17 4.84 -11.97
CA LEU A 144 16.89 4.10 -11.98
C LEU A 144 15.69 5.04 -11.95
N TYR A 145 15.88 6.32 -11.62
CA TYR A 145 14.77 7.25 -11.40
C TYR A 145 13.92 7.46 -12.67
N LEU A 146 14.55 7.84 -13.79
CA LEU A 146 13.82 8.23 -15.00
C LEU A 146 12.99 7.09 -15.61
N PRO A 147 13.54 5.86 -15.80
CA PRO A 147 12.74 4.75 -16.32
C PRO A 147 11.54 4.39 -15.44
N ASN A 148 11.71 4.44 -14.12
CA ASN A 148 10.63 4.11 -13.18
C ASN A 148 9.61 5.25 -13.05
N LYS A 149 10.04 6.52 -13.17
CA LYS A 149 9.12 7.66 -13.29
C LYS A 149 8.23 7.51 -14.52
N TRP A 150 8.80 7.17 -15.67
CA TRP A 150 8.05 6.91 -16.89
C TRP A 150 7.08 5.74 -16.73
N ARG A 151 7.52 4.63 -16.13
CA ARG A 151 6.67 3.48 -15.84
C ARG A 151 5.44 3.85 -14.99
N ILE A 152 5.64 4.67 -13.94
CA ILE A 152 4.54 5.18 -13.11
C ILE A 152 3.58 6.03 -13.95
N GLU A 153 4.09 6.94 -14.77
CA GLU A 153 3.25 7.79 -15.63
C GLU A 153 2.38 6.95 -16.58
N MET A 154 2.98 5.96 -17.25
CA MET A 154 2.28 5.07 -18.16
C MET A 154 1.16 4.30 -17.44
N LEU A 155 1.44 3.72 -16.27
CA LEU A 155 0.43 3.03 -15.45
C LEU A 155 -0.73 3.95 -15.08
N LEU A 156 -0.45 5.20 -14.70
CA LEU A 156 -1.48 6.17 -14.35
C LEU A 156 -2.33 6.61 -15.55
N VAL A 157 -1.70 6.82 -16.71
CA VAL A 157 -2.41 7.19 -17.95
C VAL A 157 -3.31 6.06 -18.43
N GLU A 158 -2.84 4.82 -18.35
CA GLU A 158 -3.62 3.63 -18.68
C GLU A 158 -4.85 3.48 -17.76
N HIS A 159 -4.63 3.49 -16.44
CA HIS A 159 -5.72 3.27 -15.47
C HIS A 159 -6.70 4.45 -15.39
N LYS A 160 -6.29 5.65 -15.82
CA LYS A 160 -7.22 6.78 -16.02
C LYS A 160 -8.26 6.50 -17.11
N ARG A 161 -7.99 5.57 -18.04
CA ARG A 161 -8.92 5.14 -19.09
C ARG A 161 -9.66 3.84 -18.73
N SER A 162 -9.58 3.42 -17.47
CA SER A 162 -10.28 2.22 -16.99
C SER A 162 -11.79 2.38 -17.10
N LYS A 163 -12.49 1.25 -17.30
CA LYS A 163 -13.95 1.19 -17.21
C LYS A 163 -14.46 1.24 -15.77
N ASP A 164 -13.59 0.93 -14.80
CA ASP A 164 -13.92 1.00 -13.37
C ASP A 164 -13.82 2.47 -12.88
N PRO A 165 -14.94 3.07 -12.41
CA PRO A 165 -14.96 4.44 -11.91
C PRO A 165 -13.98 4.68 -10.76
N MET A 166 -13.81 3.70 -9.86
CA MET A 166 -12.90 3.78 -8.72
C MET A 166 -11.45 3.92 -9.20
N MET A 167 -11.06 3.07 -10.16
CA MET A 167 -9.71 3.08 -10.74
C MET A 167 -9.45 4.37 -11.51
N THR A 168 -10.43 4.83 -12.27
CA THR A 168 -10.33 6.08 -13.03
C THR A 168 -10.19 7.29 -12.11
N GLU A 169 -10.96 7.36 -11.01
CA GLU A 169 -10.84 8.44 -10.03
C GLU A 169 -9.49 8.40 -9.31
N MET A 170 -9.06 7.20 -8.88
CA MET A 170 -7.78 6.99 -8.20
C MET A 170 -6.60 7.39 -9.09
N ALA A 171 -6.55 6.86 -10.31
CA ALA A 171 -5.49 7.16 -11.27
C ALA A 171 -5.48 8.65 -11.65
N THR A 172 -6.65 9.29 -11.77
CA THR A 172 -6.75 10.73 -12.04
C THR A 172 -6.18 11.57 -10.90
N SER A 173 -6.53 11.24 -9.64
CA SER A 173 -6.00 11.90 -8.44
C SER A 173 -4.47 11.76 -8.35
N MET A 174 -3.97 10.54 -8.56
CA MET A 174 -2.54 10.24 -8.55
C MET A 174 -1.80 10.93 -9.69
N LEU A 175 -2.36 10.97 -10.90
CA LEU A 175 -1.76 11.65 -12.06
C LEU A 175 -1.70 13.16 -11.87
N LYS A 176 -2.72 13.76 -11.25
CA LYS A 176 -2.68 15.19 -10.87
C LYS A 176 -1.55 15.46 -9.88
N LYS A 177 -1.33 14.56 -8.92
CA LYS A 177 -0.21 14.66 -7.98
C LYS A 177 1.14 14.45 -8.67
N PHE A 178 1.23 13.48 -9.57
CA PHE A 178 2.43 13.17 -10.35
C PHE A 178 2.86 14.38 -11.17
N LYS A 179 1.95 15.02 -11.91
CA LYS A 179 2.27 16.21 -12.74
C LYS A 179 2.69 17.45 -11.94
N LYS A 180 2.43 17.49 -10.63
CA LYS A 180 2.89 18.57 -9.75
C LYS A 180 4.39 18.45 -9.40
N TYR A 181 4.99 17.28 -9.56
CA TYR A 181 6.34 16.94 -9.09
C TYR A 181 7.26 16.40 -10.20
#